data_AF-A2BYC8-F1
#
_entry.id   AF-A2BYC8-F1
#
_cell.length_a   1.000
_cell.length_b   1.000
_cell.length_c   1.000
_cell.angle_alpha   90.00
_cell.angle_beta   90.00
_cell.angle_gamma   90.00
#
_symmetry.space_group_name_H-M   'P 1'
#
loop_
_entity.id
_entity.type
_entity.pdbx_description
1 polymer ?
#
loop_
_entity_poly.entity_id
_entity_poly.type
_entity_poly.pdbx_seq_one_letter_code
_entity_poly.pdbx_strand_id
1 'polypeptide(L)'
;MMYCYGLRPYEVFGSKVKQENKTCTVLGLKGEENQVEDRKAFSLDKSLVDVFDLNNIDRPWEYNMNDKKYDAIYSKIKTEQMSKRLKKIIKKEKFPRFTINMIRHSWAKRAMKLMFSSSDCAISMGNSIRFFHDNYISSDHKPKNS
;
A
#
# COMPACT_ATOMS: atom_id res chain seq x y z
N MET A 1 -7.89 -0.34 0.18
CA MET A 1 -6.69 -0.89 0.86
C MET A 1 -5.48 0.07 0.87
N MET A 2 -4.98 0.55 -0.28
CA MET A 2 -3.84 1.50 -0.31
C MET A 2 -4.07 2.75 0.54
N TYR A 3 -5.26 3.35 0.42
CA TYR A 3 -5.64 4.56 1.15
C TYR A 3 -5.88 4.32 2.65
N CYS A 4 -6.23 3.09 3.06
CA CYS A 4 -6.54 2.77 4.45
C CYS A 4 -5.29 2.36 5.22
N TYR A 5 -4.41 1.59 4.59
CA TYR A 5 -3.29 0.90 5.25
C TYR A 5 -1.90 1.31 4.72
N GLY A 6 -1.83 2.15 3.69
CA GLY A 6 -0.55 2.52 3.08
C GLY A 6 0.13 1.38 2.32
N LEU A 7 -0.65 0.47 1.69
CA LEU A 7 -0.12 -0.68 0.94
C LEU A 7 0.39 -0.32 -0.45
N ARG A 8 1.31 -1.13 -1.00
CA ARG A 8 1.73 -0.99 -2.39
C ARG A 8 0.61 -1.52 -3.27
N PRO A 9 0.45 -1.02 -4.51
CA PRO A 9 -0.60 -1.52 -5.38
C PRO A 9 -0.62 -3.05 -5.46
N TYR A 10 0.54 -3.67 -5.62
CA TYR A 10 0.65 -5.12 -5.76
C TYR A 10 0.44 -5.91 -4.46
N GLU A 11 0.64 -5.26 -3.31
CA GLU A 11 0.39 -5.88 -2.00
C GLU A 11 -1.11 -6.02 -1.72
N VAL A 12 -1.96 -5.21 -2.37
CA VAL A 12 -3.42 -5.25 -2.17
C VAL A 12 -3.96 -6.65 -2.42
N PHE A 13 -3.51 -7.30 -3.50
CA PHE A 13 -3.99 -8.62 -3.88
C PHE A 13 -3.68 -9.65 -2.81
N GLY A 14 -2.45 -9.66 -2.27
CA GLY A 14 -1.99 -10.57 -1.22
C GLY A 14 -2.37 -10.18 0.22
N SER A 15 -3.25 -9.18 0.42
CA SER A 15 -3.49 -8.62 1.76
C SER A 15 -4.88 -8.96 2.29
N LYS A 16 -4.98 -9.34 3.57
CA LYS A 16 -6.21 -9.78 4.23
C LYS A 16 -6.55 -8.90 5.42
N VAL A 17 -7.77 -8.35 5.41
CA VAL A 17 -8.30 -7.60 6.55
C VAL A 17 -8.72 -8.56 7.66
N LYS A 18 -8.31 -8.26 8.89
CA LYS A 18 -8.81 -8.90 10.10
C LYS A 18 -10.04 -8.15 10.59
N GLN A 19 -11.18 -8.84 10.63
CA GLN A 19 -12.47 -8.22 10.96
C GLN A 19 -12.49 -7.63 12.38
N GLU A 20 -11.89 -8.32 13.35
CA GLU A 20 -11.91 -7.97 14.78
C GLU A 20 -11.32 -6.59 15.08
N ASN A 21 -10.12 -6.32 14.56
CA ASN A 21 -9.37 -5.11 14.88
C ASN A 21 -9.18 -4.17 13.68
N LYS A 22 -9.72 -4.55 12.51
CA LYS A 22 -9.62 -3.83 11.23
C LYS A 22 -8.17 -3.53 10.84
N THR A 23 -7.25 -4.40 11.24
CA THR A 23 -5.86 -4.41 10.75
C THR A 23 -5.76 -5.27 9.49
N CYS A 24 -4.66 -5.15 8.75
CA CYS A 24 -4.45 -5.89 7.52
C CYS A 24 -3.16 -6.72 7.62
N THR A 25 -3.25 -8.04 7.41
CA THR A 25 -2.07 -8.87 7.15
C THR A 25 -1.69 -8.69 5.69
N VAL A 26 -0.41 -8.46 5.42
CA VAL A 26 0.10 -8.19 4.07
C VAL A 26 1.21 -9.18 3.76
N LEU A 27 1.00 -9.98 2.71
CA LEU A 27 2.03 -10.83 2.14
C LEU A 27 3.10 -9.95 1.46
N GLY A 28 4.25 -9.80 2.11
CA GLY A 28 5.39 -9.06 1.59
C GLY A 28 6.29 -9.94 0.71
N LEU A 29 6.84 -9.35 -0.36
CA LEU A 29 7.96 -9.93 -1.10
C LEU A 29 9.27 -9.35 -0.54
N LYS A 30 10.19 -10.18 -0.06
CA LYS A 30 11.51 -9.75 0.40
C LYS A 30 12.62 -10.49 -0.36
N GLY A 31 13.47 -9.72 -1.04
CA GLY A 31 14.78 -10.19 -1.55
C GLY A 31 14.75 -11.20 -2.71
N GLU A 32 15.96 -11.64 -3.10
CA GLU A 32 16.26 -12.51 -4.23
C GLU A 32 15.78 -13.97 -4.05
N GLU A 33 15.35 -14.35 -2.84
CA GLU A 33 14.99 -15.73 -2.48
C GLU A 33 13.49 -16.01 -2.41
N ASN A 34 12.61 -15.09 -2.82
CA ASN A 34 11.15 -15.28 -2.81
C ASN A 34 10.56 -15.67 -1.44
N GLN A 35 11.23 -15.36 -0.32
CA GLN A 35 10.68 -15.62 1.00
C GLN A 35 9.54 -14.63 1.29
N VAL A 36 8.37 -15.17 1.62
CA VAL A 36 7.15 -14.40 1.89
C VAL A 36 7.07 -14.17 3.40
N GLU A 37 7.31 -12.94 3.83
CA GLU A 37 7.10 -12.52 5.22
C GLU A 37 5.76 -11.79 5.34
N ASP A 38 4.94 -12.22 6.30
CA ASP A 38 3.73 -11.51 6.69
C ASP A 38 4.08 -10.31 7.56
N ARG A 39 3.50 -9.16 7.21
CA ARG A 39 3.53 -7.95 8.06
C ARG A 39 2.12 -7.49 8.39
N LYS A 40 1.97 -6.86 9.56
CA LYS A 40 0.71 -6.19 9.93
C LYS A 40 0.76 -4.73 9.49
N ALA A 41 -0.31 -4.29 8.83
CA ALA A 41 -0.58 -2.89 8.52
C ALA A 41 -1.79 -2.40 9.31
N PHE A 42 -1.76 -1.16 9.77
CA PHE A 42 -2.85 -0.56 10.53
C PHE A 42 -3.66 0.42 9.68
N SER A 43 -4.95 0.55 9.99
CA SER A 43 -5.78 1.58 9.38
C SER A 43 -5.65 2.88 10.16
N LEU A 44 -5.60 4.02 9.46
CA LEU A 44 -5.69 5.35 10.11
C LEU A 44 -7.11 5.67 10.57
N ASP A 45 -8.10 5.09 9.90
CA ASP A 45 -9.50 5.25 10.21
C ASP A 45 -10.20 3.90 9.96
N LYS A 46 -10.72 3.31 11.02
CA LYS A 46 -11.38 1.99 10.94
C LYS A 46 -12.71 2.07 10.21
N SER A 47 -13.40 3.22 10.23
CA SER A 47 -14.69 3.38 9.55
C SER A 47 -14.56 3.21 8.03
N LEU A 48 -13.43 3.64 7.46
CA LEU A 48 -13.15 3.50 6.03
C LEU A 48 -13.01 2.04 5.58
N VAL A 49 -12.71 1.13 6.50
CA VAL A 49 -12.64 -0.30 6.19
C VAL A 49 -14.03 -0.84 5.87
N ASP A 50 -15.05 -0.33 6.55
CA ASP A 50 -16.44 -0.72 6.36
C ASP A 50 -17.09 0.05 5.20
N VAL A 51 -16.81 1.36 5.07
CA VAL A 51 -17.31 2.19 3.95
C VAL A 51 -16.87 1.65 2.59
N PHE A 52 -15.63 1.15 2.49
CA PHE A 52 -15.12 0.56 1.25
C PHE A 52 -15.32 -0.96 1.16
N ASP A 53 -16.06 -1.54 2.12
CA ASP A 53 -16.34 -2.97 2.20
C ASP A 53 -15.09 -3.86 2.04
N LEU A 54 -13.99 -3.49 2.71
CA LEU A 54 -12.69 -4.14 2.49
C LEU A 54 -12.62 -5.57 3.06
N ASN A 55 -13.60 -5.97 3.88
CA ASN A 55 -13.70 -7.31 4.42
C ASN A 55 -14.20 -8.31 3.36
N ASN A 56 -15.00 -7.85 2.39
CA ASN A 56 -15.65 -8.67 1.38
C ASN A 56 -14.98 -8.58 0.00
N ILE A 57 -13.68 -8.32 -0.03
CA ILE A 57 -12.90 -8.33 -1.27
C ILE A 57 -12.53 -9.77 -1.63
N ASP A 58 -12.91 -10.20 -2.82
CA ASP A 58 -12.41 -11.43 -3.43
C ASP A 58 -10.92 -11.35 -3.71
N ARG A 59 -10.17 -12.31 -3.17
CA ARG A 59 -8.72 -12.37 -3.36
C ARG A 59 -8.37 -13.58 -4.21
N PRO A 60 -7.88 -13.39 -5.45
CA PRO A 60 -7.53 -14.49 -6.34
C PRO A 60 -6.54 -15.52 -5.77
N TRP A 61 -5.76 -15.18 -4.73
CA TRP A 61 -4.87 -16.12 -4.04
C TRP A 61 -5.58 -17.01 -3.02
N GLU A 62 -6.72 -16.59 -2.45
CA GLU A 62 -7.52 -17.40 -1.54
C GLU A 62 -8.13 -18.61 -2.27
N TYR A 63 -8.34 -18.49 -3.60
CA TYR A 63 -8.93 -19.54 -4.44
C TYR A 63 -7.90 -20.50 -5.06
N ASN A 64 -6.65 -20.06 -5.28
CA ASN A 64 -5.67 -20.81 -6.07
C ASN A 64 -4.64 -21.60 -5.24
N MET A 65 -4.64 -21.49 -3.91
CA MET A 65 -3.60 -22.10 -3.05
C MET A 65 -3.47 -23.63 -3.20
N ASN A 66 -4.54 -24.34 -3.59
CA ASN A 66 -4.51 -25.79 -3.70
C ASN A 66 -3.84 -26.30 -4.99
N ASP A 67 -3.97 -25.59 -6.11
CA ASP A 67 -3.45 -26.03 -7.42
C ASP A 67 -2.25 -25.20 -7.92
N LYS A 68 -2.14 -23.92 -7.54
CA LYS A 68 -1.04 -23.02 -7.93
C LYS A 68 -0.70 -22.04 -6.81
N LYS A 69 0.51 -22.17 -6.25
CA LYS A 69 1.04 -21.21 -5.27
C LYS A 69 0.89 -19.77 -5.79
N TYR A 70 0.48 -18.86 -4.92
CA TYR A 70 0.34 -17.44 -5.24
C TYR A 70 1.66 -16.86 -5.77
N ASP A 71 1.62 -16.30 -6.99
CA ASP A 71 2.76 -15.62 -7.61
C ASP A 71 2.67 -14.11 -7.37
N ALA A 72 3.42 -13.65 -6.37
CA ALA A 72 3.49 -12.24 -6.02
C ALA A 72 4.28 -11.41 -7.07
N ILE A 73 5.21 -12.01 -7.82
CA ILE A 73 5.93 -11.34 -8.91
C ILE A 73 4.97 -11.06 -10.05
N TYR A 74 4.18 -12.05 -10.46
CA TYR A 74 3.14 -11.87 -11.47
C TYR A 74 2.13 -10.81 -11.06
N SER A 75 1.68 -10.84 -9.80
CA SER A 75 0.77 -9.84 -9.25
C SER A 75 1.36 -8.42 -9.31
N LYS A 76 2.66 -8.28 -9.02
CA LYS A 76 3.39 -7.02 -9.19
C LYS A 76 3.36 -6.53 -10.63
N ILE A 77 3.72 -7.38 -11.59
CA ILE A 77 3.73 -7.04 -13.02
C ILE A 77 2.35 -6.58 -13.49
N LYS A 78 1.29 -7.33 -13.13
CA LYS A 78 -0.09 -6.97 -13.50
C LYS A 78 -0.53 -5.65 -12.89
N THR A 79 -0.17 -5.39 -11.64
CA THR A 79 -0.56 -4.14 -10.98
C THR A 79 0.18 -2.93 -11.54
N GLU A 80 1.44 -3.09 -11.96
CA GLU A 80 2.16 -2.04 -12.68
C GLU A 80 1.52 -1.72 -14.03
N GLN A 81 1.05 -2.74 -14.76
CA GLN A 81 0.30 -2.55 -16.01
C GLN A 81 -1.02 -1.80 -15.78
N MET A 82 -1.76 -2.16 -14.73
CA MET A 82 -2.97 -1.45 -14.32
C MET A 82 -2.67 0.01 -13.93
N SER A 83 -1.60 0.25 -13.18
CA SER A 83 -1.17 1.59 -12.77
C SER A 83 -0.87 2.48 -13.99
N LYS A 84 -0.24 1.92 -15.04
CA LYS A 84 0.00 2.62 -16.31
C LYS A 84 -1.31 2.97 -17.02
N ARG A 85 -2.29 2.07 -17.05
CA ARG A 85 -3.62 2.31 -17.64
C ARG A 85 -4.38 3.40 -16.87
N LEU A 86 -4.42 3.30 -15.54
CA LEU A 86 -5.06 4.29 -14.68
C LEU A 86 -4.46 5.69 -14.87
N LYS A 87 -3.14 5.78 -14.99
CA LYS A 87 -2.45 7.06 -15.27
C LYS A 87 -2.91 7.68 -16.61
N LYS A 88 -3.18 6.88 -17.65
CA LYS A 88 -3.70 7.39 -18.92
C LYS A 88 -5.10 7.97 -18.78
N ILE A 89 -5.96 7.34 -17.99
CA ILE A 89 -7.33 7.82 -17.72
C ILE A 89 -7.27 9.13 -16.91
N ILE A 90 -6.53 9.14 -15.79
CA ILE A 90 -6.44 10.30 -14.90
C ILE A 90 -5.78 11.53 -15.58
N LYS A 91 -4.85 11.30 -16.51
CA LYS A 91 -4.28 12.39 -17.33
C LYS A 91 -5.33 13.12 -18.17
N LYS A 92 -6.38 12.42 -18.62
CA LYS A 92 -7.50 13.04 -19.33
C LYS A 92 -8.36 13.90 -18.38
N GLU A 93 -8.41 13.53 -17.11
CA GLU A 93 -9.18 14.20 -16.03
C GLU A 93 -8.46 15.40 -15.38
N LYS A 94 -7.57 16.10 -16.10
CA LYS A 94 -6.83 17.30 -15.61
C LYS A 94 -5.88 17.09 -14.42
N PHE A 95 -5.50 15.85 -14.08
CA PHE A 95 -4.47 15.56 -13.06
C PHE A 95 -3.19 14.99 -13.68
N PRO A 96 -2.41 15.78 -14.45
CA PRO A 96 -1.32 15.28 -15.29
C PRO A 96 -0.16 14.66 -14.51
N ARG A 97 0.01 15.04 -13.25
CA ARG A 97 1.10 14.60 -12.35
C ARG A 97 0.69 13.44 -11.44
N PHE A 98 -0.56 12.99 -11.50
CA PHE A 98 -1.01 11.91 -10.62
C PHE A 98 -0.17 10.64 -10.82
N THR A 99 0.22 10.04 -9.71
CA THR A 99 0.76 8.67 -9.68
C THR A 99 0.07 7.91 -8.55
N ILE A 100 -0.09 6.60 -8.72
CA ILE A 100 -0.74 5.75 -7.72
C ILE A 100 0.00 5.80 -6.35
N ASN A 101 1.30 6.07 -6.37
CA ASN A 101 2.13 6.25 -5.17
C ASN A 101 1.75 7.52 -4.37
N MET A 102 1.10 8.52 -4.99
CA MET A 102 0.59 9.68 -4.26
C MET A 102 -0.47 9.29 -3.23
N ILE A 103 -1.21 8.20 -3.45
CA ILE A 103 -2.15 7.65 -2.46
C ILE A 103 -1.40 7.19 -1.21
N ARG A 104 -0.30 6.44 -1.39
CA ARG A 104 0.58 6.00 -0.29
C ARG A 104 1.22 7.19 0.42
N HIS A 105 1.65 8.19 -0.34
CA HIS A 105 2.25 9.38 0.23
C HIS A 105 1.24 10.17 1.06
N SER A 106 0.00 10.30 0.57
CA SER A 106 -1.10 10.91 1.32
C SER A 106 -1.38 10.16 2.62
N TRP A 107 -1.37 8.82 2.60
CA TRP A 107 -1.50 8.01 3.81
C TRP A 107 -0.39 8.31 4.82
N ALA A 108 0.87 8.31 4.40
CA ALA A 108 2.01 8.59 5.26
C ALA A 108 1.91 9.96 5.92
N LYS A 109 1.58 11.01 5.15
CA LYS A 109 1.40 12.36 5.67
C LYS A 109 0.27 12.44 6.71
N ARG A 110 -0.84 11.74 6.49
CA ARG A 110 -1.93 11.70 7.48
C ARG A 110 -1.53 10.95 8.74
N ALA A 111 -0.84 9.82 8.61
CA ALA A 111 -0.36 9.04 9.74
C ALA A 111 0.53 9.89 10.66
N MET A 112 1.48 10.64 10.08
CA MET A 112 2.34 11.54 10.85
C MET A 112 1.57 12.69 11.51
N LYS A 113 0.58 13.27 10.83
CA LYS A 113 -0.29 14.31 11.41
C LYS A 113 -1.13 13.79 12.59
N LEU A 114 -1.44 12.50 12.58
CA LEU A 114 -2.11 11.80 13.68
C LEU A 114 -1.13 11.31 14.76
N MET A 115 0.12 11.80 14.75
CA MET A 115 1.15 11.52 15.74
C MET A 115 1.58 10.05 15.83
N PHE A 116 1.39 9.26 14.76
CA PHE A 116 2.01 7.93 14.69
C PHE A 116 3.52 8.03 14.55
N SER A 117 4.25 7.07 15.13
CA SER A 117 5.70 7.04 15.01
C SER A 117 6.13 6.71 13.58
N SER A 118 7.29 7.25 13.16
CA SER A 118 7.89 6.89 11.87
C SER A 118 8.19 5.40 11.75
N SER A 119 8.48 4.74 12.88
CA SER A 119 8.72 3.28 12.92
C SER A 119 7.45 2.52 12.56
N ASP A 120 6.33 2.81 13.22
CA ASP A 120 5.05 2.15 12.95
C ASP A 120 4.61 2.40 11.51
N CYS A 121 4.74 3.65 11.04
CA CYS A 121 4.41 4.00 9.66
C CYS A 121 5.27 3.23 8.66
N ALA A 122 6.58 3.10 8.90
CA ALA A 122 7.48 2.33 8.06
C ALA A 122 7.10 0.85 8.00
N ILE A 123 6.81 0.23 9.16
CA ILE A 123 6.36 -1.17 9.27
C ILE A 123 5.05 -1.36 8.49
N SER A 124 4.05 -0.49 8.72
CA SER A 124 2.75 -0.57 8.06
C SER A 124 2.84 -0.39 6.54
N MET A 125 3.83 0.37 6.06
CA MET A 125 4.06 0.58 4.62
C MET A 125 5.03 -0.44 3.99
N GLY A 126 5.62 -1.34 4.78
CA GLY A 126 6.60 -2.33 4.33
C GLY A 126 7.92 -1.71 3.87
N ASN A 127 8.39 -0.66 4.54
CA ASN A 127 9.65 0.05 4.25
C ASN A 127 10.62 -0.05 5.42
N SER A 128 11.91 0.19 5.16
CA SER A 128 12.84 0.54 6.25
C SER A 128 12.51 1.95 6.78
N ILE A 129 12.83 2.22 8.05
CA ILE A 129 12.62 3.53 8.68
C ILE A 129 13.33 4.63 7.89
N ARG A 130 14.58 4.37 7.46
CA ARG A 130 15.36 5.30 6.62
C ARG A 130 14.64 5.61 5.32
N PHE A 131 14.20 4.57 4.58
CA PHE A 131 13.46 4.79 3.33
C PHE A 131 12.17 5.57 3.56
N PHE A 132 11.43 5.26 4.64
CA PHE A 132 10.21 5.99 4.98
C PHE A 132 10.49 7.48 5.21
N HIS A 133 11.50 7.79 6.03
CA HIS A 133 11.89 9.16 6.30
C HIS A 133 12.29 9.91 5.02
N ASP A 134 13.17 9.31 4.22
CA ASP A 134 13.73 9.94 3.02
C ASP A 134 12.69 10.18 1.90
N ASN A 135 11.64 9.35 1.83
CA ASN A 135 10.67 9.40 0.73
C ASN A 135 9.31 10.00 1.11
N TYR A 136 8.99 10.06 2.40
CA TYR A 136 7.67 10.51 2.86
C TYR A 136 7.73 11.66 3.86
N ILE A 137 8.86 11.90 4.52
CA ILE A 137 9.00 12.96 5.53
C ILE A 137 9.87 14.10 5.00
N SER A 138 11.12 13.82 4.63
CA SER A 138 12.10 14.83 4.20
C SER A 138 11.71 15.54 2.90
N SER A 139 10.77 14.99 2.13
CA SER A 139 10.21 15.63 0.94
C SER A 139 9.43 16.92 1.23
N ASP A 140 9.20 17.29 2.50
CA ASP A 140 8.56 18.57 2.89
C ASP A 140 9.55 19.74 3.02
N HIS A 141 10.86 19.52 2.87
CA HIS A 141 11.87 20.57 2.95
C HIS A 141 12.88 20.50 1.80
N LYS A 142 12.49 21.01 0.64
CA LYS A 142 13.41 21.89 -0.10
C LYS A 142 12.79 23.28 -0.12
N PRO A 143 13.41 24.30 0.50
CA PRO A 143 13.12 25.68 0.15
C PRO A 143 13.20 25.78 -1.38
N LYS A 144 12.20 26.41 -1.99
CA LYS A 144 12.41 26.95 -3.33
C LYS A 144 13.53 27.97 -3.17
N ASN A 145 14.73 27.64 -3.61
CA ASN A 145 15.78 28.63 -3.69
C ASN A 145 15.29 29.72 -4.64
N SER A 146 15.18 30.91 -4.03
CA SER A 146 15.28 32.25 -4.59
C SER A 146 16.07 32.36 -5.89
#